data_AF-A0A1F8FL53-F1
#
_entry.id   AF-A0A1F8FL53-F1
#
_cell.length_a   1.000
_cell.length_b   1.000
_cell.length_c   1.000
_cell.angle_alpha   90.00
_cell.angle_beta   90.00
_cell.angle_gamma   90.00
#
_symmetry.space_group_name_H-M   'P 1'
#
loop_
_entity.id
_entity.type
_entity.pdbx_description
1 polymer ?
#
loop_
_entity_poly.entity_id
_entity_poly.type
_entity_poly.pdbx_seq_one_letter_code
_entity_poly.pdbx_strand_id
1 'polypeptide(L)'
;MIKPWSLGYEKTKTKAQKIYKKIGIVPCPALNGELVHFSRFGFDHIITAKGRKLRTRKEQKRRFRLLQYAEQIVKNPKALLRYREQEVKHTVNRHGQKLLITGTGKFWTFLETIKNTKVKLVVGQIENGIKQFISIMQ
;
A
#
# COMPACT_ATOMS: atom_id res chain seq x y z
N MET A 1 -20.07 6.78 6.39
CA MET A 1 -19.20 7.07 5.22
C MET A 1 -17.93 7.80 5.66
N ILE A 2 -16.75 7.45 5.11
CA ILE A 2 -15.51 8.19 5.37
C ILE A 2 -15.58 9.59 4.70
N LYS A 3 -15.58 10.65 5.50
CA LYS A 3 -15.61 12.04 5.00
C LYS A 3 -14.27 12.43 4.35
N PRO A 4 -14.28 13.24 3.27
CA PRO A 4 -13.04 13.81 2.72
C PRO A 4 -12.44 14.83 3.69
N TRP A 5 -11.13 15.07 3.61
CA TRP A 5 -10.53 16.22 4.27
C TRP A 5 -10.90 17.49 3.50
N SER A 6 -11.41 18.50 4.21
CA SER A 6 -11.73 19.85 3.71
C SER A 6 -10.46 20.68 3.47
N LEU A 7 -9.51 20.12 2.72
CA LEU A 7 -8.21 20.71 2.43
C LEU A 7 -7.96 20.80 0.92
N GLY A 8 -7.19 21.80 0.49
CA GLY A 8 -6.57 21.84 -0.83
C GLY A 8 -5.69 20.62 -1.08
N TYR A 9 -5.36 20.35 -2.35
CA TYR A 9 -4.63 19.13 -2.73
C TYR A 9 -3.25 19.04 -2.03
N GLU A 10 -2.44 20.10 -2.06
CA GLU A 10 -1.11 20.09 -1.43
C GLU A 10 -1.20 19.86 0.09
N LYS A 11 -2.09 20.58 0.78
CA LYS A 11 -2.34 20.36 2.22
C LYS A 11 -2.80 18.92 2.51
N THR A 12 -3.63 18.33 1.63
CA THR A 12 -4.07 16.92 1.74
C THR A 12 -2.88 15.98 1.59
N LYS A 13 -2.03 16.20 0.58
CA LYS A 13 -0.84 15.38 0.31
C LYS A 13 0.16 15.46 1.47
N THR A 14 0.46 16.65 1.97
CA THR A 14 1.36 16.84 3.12
C THR A 14 0.82 16.15 4.37
N LYS A 15 -0.49 16.25 4.65
CA LYS A 15 -1.12 15.54 5.77
C LYS A 15 -0.99 14.02 5.60
N ALA A 16 -1.24 13.51 4.40
CA ALA A 16 -1.12 12.09 4.07
C ALA A 16 0.32 11.57 4.23
N GLN A 17 1.32 12.32 3.77
CA GLN A 17 2.73 12.00 3.93
C GLN A 17 3.13 11.92 5.41
N LYS A 18 2.70 12.90 6.22
CA LYS A 18 2.95 12.90 7.67
C LYS A 18 2.37 11.67 8.36
N ILE A 19 1.14 11.29 8.01
CA ILE A 19 0.51 10.07 8.52
C ILE A 19 1.30 8.85 8.08
N TYR A 20 1.55 8.70 6.77
CA TYR A 20 2.24 7.54 6.19
C TYR A 20 3.64 7.33 6.78
N LYS A 21 4.43 8.40 6.91
CA LYS A 21 5.79 8.36 7.44
C LYS A 21 5.82 7.89 8.90
N LYS A 22 4.79 8.20 9.70
CA LYS A 22 4.69 7.76 11.10
C LYS A 22 4.44 6.26 11.25
N ILE A 23 3.85 5.61 10.24
CA ILE A 23 3.52 4.18 10.31
C ILE A 23 4.80 3.32 10.30
N GLY A 24 5.74 3.61 9.40
CA GLY A 24 7.04 2.93 9.36
C GLY A 24 6.94 1.42 9.07
N ILE A 25 7.36 0.59 10.02
CA ILE A 25 7.36 -0.87 9.91
C ILE A 25 6.42 -1.41 10.97
N VAL A 26 5.49 -2.27 10.56
CA VAL A 26 4.39 -2.73 11.43
C VAL A 26 4.31 -4.26 11.40
N PRO A 27 4.26 -4.95 12.55
CA PRO A 27 3.98 -6.38 12.59
C PRO A 27 2.54 -6.63 12.16
N CYS A 28 2.34 -7.67 11.36
CA CYS A 28 1.04 -8.05 10.82
C CYS A 28 0.61 -9.42 11.37
N PRO A 29 -0.27 -9.48 12.38
CA PRO A 29 -0.70 -10.74 12.97
C PRO A 29 -1.41 -11.66 11.97
N ALA A 30 -2.18 -11.11 11.02
CA ALA A 30 -2.86 -11.89 9.98
C ALA A 30 -1.89 -12.51 8.95
N LEU A 31 -0.61 -12.12 8.97
CA LEU A 31 0.48 -12.72 8.18
C LEU A 31 1.49 -13.39 9.12
N ASN A 32 1.01 -14.09 10.16
CA ASN A 32 1.84 -14.83 11.13
C ASN A 32 2.89 -13.95 11.84
N GLY A 33 2.57 -12.67 12.07
CA GLY A 33 3.47 -11.72 12.73
C GLY A 33 4.55 -11.12 11.85
N GLU A 34 4.56 -11.43 10.54
CA GLU A 34 5.53 -10.84 9.60
C GLU A 34 5.44 -9.31 9.52
N LEU A 35 6.55 -8.66 9.20
CA LEU A 35 6.66 -7.20 9.12
C LEU A 35 6.17 -6.67 7.77
N VAL A 36 5.32 -5.64 7.81
CA VAL A 36 4.87 -4.89 6.64
C VAL A 36 5.55 -3.52 6.62
N HIS A 37 6.24 -3.22 5.53
CA HIS A 37 7.01 -1.99 5.37
C HIS A 37 6.20 -0.91 4.62
N PHE A 38 6.02 0.24 5.26
CA PHE A 38 5.46 1.45 4.65
C PHE A 38 6.59 2.34 4.12
N SER A 39 7.05 2.03 2.91
CA SER A 39 8.21 2.67 2.27
C SER A 39 7.82 3.85 1.37
N ARG A 40 8.81 4.66 0.97
CA ARG A 40 8.61 5.71 -0.05
C ARG A 40 7.97 5.15 -1.32
N PHE A 41 8.40 3.97 -1.76
CA PHE A 41 7.85 3.26 -2.91
C PHE A 41 6.34 3.01 -2.77
N GLY A 42 5.90 2.56 -1.58
CA GLY A 42 4.49 2.37 -1.29
C GLY A 42 3.66 3.66 -1.33
N PHE A 43 4.21 4.78 -0.87
CA PHE A 43 3.54 6.08 -0.97
C PHE A 43 3.44 6.57 -2.43
N ASP A 44 4.51 6.39 -3.21
CA ASP A 44 4.52 6.74 -4.64
C ASP A 44 3.48 5.92 -5.42
N HIS A 45 3.21 4.69 -5.00
CA HIS A 45 2.13 3.86 -5.54
C HIS A 45 0.71 4.31 -5.16
N ILE A 46 0.54 5.30 -4.28
CA ILE A 46 -0.74 5.98 -4.05
C ILE A 46 -0.93 7.08 -5.09
N ILE A 47 0.15 7.79 -5.44
CA ILE A 47 0.17 8.88 -6.43
C ILE A 47 0.10 8.31 -7.85
N THR A 48 0.82 7.23 -8.11
CA THR A 48 0.99 6.62 -9.44
C THR A 48 0.48 5.19 -9.50
N ALA A 49 -0.20 4.84 -10.58
CA ALA A 49 -0.67 3.50 -10.87
C ALA A 49 0.43 2.61 -11.45
N LYS A 50 0.09 1.36 -11.77
CA LYS A 50 0.99 0.44 -12.51
C LYS A 50 1.48 1.14 -13.79
N GLY A 51 2.76 0.97 -14.11
CA GLY A 51 3.39 1.67 -15.24
C GLY A 51 3.66 3.16 -14.99
N ARG A 52 3.65 3.61 -13.72
CA ARG A 52 3.94 5.00 -13.31
C ARG A 52 2.97 6.05 -13.85
N LYS A 53 1.80 5.63 -14.37
CA LYS A 53 0.75 6.57 -14.80
C LYS A 53 0.21 7.35 -13.60
N LEU A 54 0.21 8.68 -13.69
CA LEU A 54 -0.29 9.54 -12.62
C LEU A 54 -1.79 9.31 -12.41
N ARG A 55 -2.20 9.09 -11.15
CA ARG A 55 -3.63 9.07 -10.80
C ARG A 55 -4.17 10.49 -10.76
N THR A 56 -5.45 10.67 -11.02
CA THR A 56 -6.09 11.99 -10.90
C THR A 56 -5.98 12.51 -9.47
N ARG A 57 -5.96 13.84 -9.29
CA ARG A 57 -5.95 14.45 -7.95
C ARG A 57 -7.12 13.97 -7.08
N LYS A 58 -8.29 13.74 -7.67
CA LYS A 58 -9.49 13.21 -6.98
C LYS A 58 -9.24 11.81 -6.43
N GLU A 59 -8.68 10.91 -7.23
CA GLU A 59 -8.32 9.56 -6.80
C GLU A 59 -7.26 9.57 -5.71
N GLN A 60 -6.21 10.38 -5.87
CA GLN A 60 -5.16 10.51 -4.86
C GLN A 60 -5.73 11.01 -3.53
N LYS A 61 -6.55 12.07 -3.52
CA LYS A 61 -7.22 12.57 -2.31
C LYS A 61 -8.10 11.50 -1.64
N ARG A 62 -8.81 10.68 -2.44
CA ARG A 62 -9.63 9.57 -1.93
C ARG A 62 -8.79 8.49 -1.25
N ARG A 63 -7.58 8.22 -1.71
CA ARG A 63 -6.66 7.25 -1.10
C ARG A 63 -5.90 7.82 0.10
N PHE A 64 -5.45 9.07 0.02
CA PHE A 64 -4.78 9.80 1.10
C PHE A 64 -5.55 9.76 2.41
N ARG A 65 -6.86 10.00 2.38
CA ARG A 65 -7.71 9.96 3.58
C ARG A 65 -7.83 8.57 4.21
N LEU A 66 -7.53 7.50 3.47
CA LEU A 66 -7.61 6.13 3.99
C LEU A 66 -6.34 5.75 4.77
N LEU A 67 -5.23 6.47 4.59
CA LEU A 67 -3.96 6.14 5.24
C LEU A 67 -3.99 6.24 6.76
N GLN A 68 -4.89 7.08 7.30
CA GLN A 68 -5.13 7.14 8.76
C GLN A 68 -5.64 5.80 9.33
N TYR A 69 -6.11 4.89 8.47
CA TYR A 69 -6.60 3.58 8.85
C TYR A 69 -5.64 2.45 8.46
N ALA A 70 -4.53 2.73 7.77
CA ALA A 70 -3.70 1.67 7.21
C ALA A 70 -3.02 0.81 8.29
N GLU A 71 -2.52 1.45 9.35
CA GLU A 71 -1.87 0.75 10.46
C GLU A 71 -2.85 -0.18 11.20
N GLN A 72 -4.06 0.31 11.55
CA GLN A 72 -5.07 -0.53 12.21
C GLN A 72 -5.51 -1.72 11.35
N ILE A 73 -5.57 -1.55 10.01
CA ILE A 73 -5.94 -2.64 9.09
C ILE A 73 -4.86 -3.73 9.13
N VAL A 74 -3.58 -3.35 9.08
CA VAL A 74 -2.45 -4.29 9.11
C VAL A 74 -2.33 -4.98 10.47
N LYS A 75 -2.61 -4.27 11.57
CA LYS A 75 -2.55 -4.81 12.94
C LYS A 75 -3.76 -5.68 13.31
N ASN A 76 -4.81 -5.78 12.48
CA ASN A 76 -5.98 -6.59 12.80
C ASN A 76 -5.66 -8.09 12.65
N PRO A 77 -5.67 -8.90 13.73
CA PRO A 77 -5.45 -10.34 13.64
C PRO A 77 -6.58 -11.10 12.94
N LYS A 78 -7.78 -10.52 12.88
CA LYS A 78 -8.96 -11.12 12.24
C LYS A 78 -9.22 -10.56 10.84
N ALA A 79 -8.23 -9.92 10.22
CA ALA A 79 -8.38 -9.32 8.91
C ALA A 79 -8.78 -10.37 7.87
N LEU A 80 -9.83 -10.09 7.10
CA LEU A 80 -10.19 -10.91 5.95
C LEU A 80 -9.19 -10.66 4.81
N LEU A 81 -8.46 -11.69 4.40
CA LEU A 81 -7.45 -11.61 3.35
C LEU A 81 -7.93 -12.25 2.05
N ARG A 82 -7.63 -11.59 0.92
CA ARG A 82 -7.60 -12.23 -0.40
C ARG A 82 -6.17 -12.35 -0.88
N TYR A 83 -5.74 -13.58 -1.13
CA TYR A 83 -4.43 -13.88 -1.68
C TYR A 83 -4.46 -13.96 -3.21
N ARG A 84 -3.39 -13.52 -3.86
CA ARG A 84 -3.12 -13.81 -5.27
C ARG A 84 -1.63 -13.85 -5.54
N GLU A 85 -1.25 -14.64 -6.53
CA GLU A 85 0.08 -14.64 -7.13
C GLU A 85 -0.01 -14.26 -8.60
N GLN A 86 1.04 -13.65 -9.12
CA GLN A 86 1.19 -13.37 -10.55
C GLN A 86 2.66 -13.18 -10.89
N GLU A 87 3.02 -13.41 -12.14
CA GLU A 87 4.32 -13.00 -12.64
C GLU A 87 4.46 -11.47 -12.65
N VAL A 88 5.60 -10.99 -12.16
CA VAL A 88 5.94 -9.56 -12.13
C VAL A 88 7.33 -9.35 -12.69
N LYS A 89 7.44 -8.36 -13.58
CA LYS A 89 8.74 -7.87 -14.04
C LYS A 89 9.29 -6.92 -12.99
N HIS A 90 10.52 -7.16 -12.53
CA HIS A 90 11.20 -6.29 -11.58
C HIS A 90 12.68 -6.13 -11.94
N THR A 91 13.25 -5.00 -11.55
CA THR A 91 14.66 -4.70 -11.82
C THR A 91 15.51 -5.19 -10.66
N VAL A 92 16.50 -6.03 -10.97
CA VAL A 92 17.55 -6.42 -10.04
C VAL A 92 18.88 -5.80 -10.47
N ASN A 93 19.74 -5.53 -9.49
CA ASN A 93 21.13 -5.17 -9.77
C ASN A 93 21.97 -6.46 -9.70
N ARG A 94 22.57 -6.86 -10.81
CA ARG A 94 23.57 -7.94 -10.87
C ARG A 94 24.87 -7.35 -11.38
N HIS A 95 25.91 -7.39 -10.55
CA HIS A 95 27.25 -6.88 -10.89
C HIS A 95 27.25 -5.45 -11.45
N GLY A 96 26.46 -4.55 -10.87
CA GLY A 96 26.35 -3.15 -11.31
C GLY A 96 25.37 -2.93 -12.48
N GLN A 97 24.89 -3.99 -13.12
CA GLN A 97 23.94 -3.90 -14.23
C GLN A 97 22.50 -4.04 -13.74
N LYS A 98 21.63 -3.14 -14.19
CA LYS A 98 20.18 -3.21 -13.93
C LYS A 98 19.53 -4.13 -14.95
N LEU A 99 19.16 -5.33 -14.53
CA LEU A 99 18.49 -6.32 -15.36
C LEU A 99 17.00 -6.37 -15.02
N LEU A 100 16.15 -6.40 -16.05
CA LEU A 100 14.73 -6.65 -15.89
C LEU A 100 14.49 -8.15 -15.92
N ILE A 101 14.07 -8.72 -14.81
CA ILE A 101 13.77 -10.15 -14.69
C ILE A 101 12.29 -10.37 -14.37
N THR A 102 11.79 -11.54 -14.74
CA THR A 102 10.47 -12.02 -14.30
C THR A 102 10.64 -12.76 -12.98
N GLY A 103 9.73 -12.51 -12.04
CA GLY A 103 9.65 -13.25 -10.80
C GLY A 103 8.21 -13.37 -10.30
N THR A 104 8.03 -14.04 -9.17
CA THR A 104 6.72 -14.28 -8.54
C THR A 104 6.35 -13.13 -7.62
N GLY A 105 5.24 -12.46 -7.90
CA GLY A 105 4.66 -11.44 -7.03
C GLY A 105 3.50 -12.02 -6.21
N LYS A 106 3.65 -12.05 -4.90
CA LYS A 106 2.63 -12.48 -3.93
C LYS A 106 1.92 -11.25 -3.38
N PHE A 107 0.59 -11.26 -3.34
CA PHE A 107 -0.21 -10.11 -2.90
C PHE A 107 -1.31 -10.53 -1.92
N TRP A 108 -1.40 -9.82 -0.80
CA TRP A 108 -2.45 -9.98 0.21
C TRP A 108 -3.29 -8.72 0.23
N THR A 109 -4.59 -8.87 -0.02
CA THR A 109 -5.56 -7.78 0.06
C THR A 109 -6.39 -7.92 1.33
N PHE A 110 -6.18 -7.01 2.27
CA PHE A 110 -6.98 -6.85 3.48
C PHE A 110 -8.31 -6.21 3.10
N LEU A 111 -9.40 -6.86 3.47
CA LEU A 111 -10.77 -6.40 3.24
C LEU A 111 -11.38 -5.97 4.57
N GLU A 112 -11.58 -4.67 4.71
CA GLU A 112 -12.10 -4.08 5.95
C GLU A 112 -13.29 -3.17 5.68
N THR A 113 -14.20 -3.07 6.65
CA THR A 113 -15.32 -2.11 6.58
C THR A 113 -15.15 -1.04 7.63
N ILE A 114 -14.89 0.18 7.19
CA ILE A 114 -14.65 1.34 8.06
C ILE A 114 -15.73 2.36 7.82
N LYS A 115 -16.55 2.66 8.85
CA LYS A 115 -17.64 3.65 8.78
C LYS A 115 -18.57 3.41 7.57
N ASN A 116 -19.02 2.17 7.40
CA ASN A 116 -19.84 1.68 6.27
C ASN A 116 -19.17 1.89 4.91
N THR A 117 -17.84 1.85 4.85
CA THR A 117 -17.10 1.91 3.60
C THR A 117 -16.14 0.74 3.54
N LYS A 118 -16.28 -0.07 2.48
CA LYS A 118 -15.32 -1.13 2.17
C LYS A 118 -13.99 -0.48 1.81
N VAL A 119 -12.92 -0.95 2.43
CA VAL A 119 -11.56 -0.51 2.23
C VAL A 119 -10.71 -1.72 1.93
N LYS A 120 -9.92 -1.64 0.86
CA LYS A 120 -8.95 -2.64 0.44
C LYS A 120 -7.55 -2.09 0.67
N LEU A 121 -6.75 -2.74 1.52
CA LEU A 121 -5.32 -2.47 1.65
C LEU A 121 -4.55 -3.62 1.01
N VAL A 122 -3.58 -3.32 0.17
CA VAL A 122 -2.78 -4.32 -0.55
C VAL A 122 -1.35 -4.30 -0.02
N VAL A 123 -0.90 -5.45 0.44
CA VAL A 123 0.49 -5.78 0.72
C VAL A 123 1.01 -6.66 -0.41
N GLY A 124 2.25 -6.43 -0.84
CA GLY A 124 2.90 -7.19 -1.90
C GLY A 124 4.31 -7.61 -1.50
N GLN A 125 4.74 -8.76 -2.00
CA GLN A 125 6.07 -9.32 -1.85
C GLN A 125 6.52 -9.81 -3.22
N ILE A 126 7.74 -9.49 -3.63
CA ILE A 126 8.35 -10.05 -4.84
C ILE A 126 9.34 -11.11 -4.38
N GLU A 127 9.20 -12.33 -4.90
CA GLU A 127 9.97 -13.50 -4.49
C GLU A 127 9.93 -13.67 -2.96
N ASN A 128 11.10 -13.84 -2.34
CA ASN A 128 11.30 -13.90 -0.89
C ASN A 128 11.72 -12.54 -0.29
N GLY A 129 11.43 -11.44 -1.00
CA GLY A 129 11.73 -10.08 -0.54
C GLY A 129 10.88 -9.64 0.65
N ILE A 130 10.94 -8.35 1.00
CA ILE A 130 10.13 -7.81 2.08
C ILE A 130 8.66 -7.64 1.67
N LYS A 131 7.73 -7.85 2.61
CA LYS A 131 6.33 -7.48 2.44
C LYS A 131 6.17 -5.97 2.54
N GLN A 132 5.73 -5.35 1.46
CA GLN A 132 5.57 -3.90 1.36
C GLN A 132 4.11 -3.52 1.22
N PHE A 133 3.73 -2.40 1.84
CA PHE A 133 2.51 -1.70 1.47
C PHE A 133 2.58 -1.30 -0.01
N ILE A 134 1.56 -1.67 -0.79
CA ILE A 134 1.43 -1.29 -2.20
C ILE A 134 0.39 -0.20 -2.38
N SER A 135 -0.82 -0.38 -1.83
CA SER A 135 -1.88 0.61 -2.01
C SER A 135 -3.03 0.45 -1.04
N ILE A 136 -3.88 1.48 -0.97
CA ILE A 136 -5.16 1.47 -0.26
C ILE A 136 -6.26 2.11 -1.10
N MET A 137 -7.44 1.51 -1.18
CA MET A 137 -8.60 1.97 -1.95
C MET A 137 -9.93 1.64 -1.30
N GLN A 138 -10.98 2.26 -1.80
CA GLN A 138 -12.37 1.86 -1.58
C GLN A 138 -12.79 0.94 -2.73
#